data_AF-A0AA36G325-F1
#
_entry.id   AF-A0AA36G325-F1
#
_cell.length_a   1.000
_cell.length_b   1.000
_cell.length_c   1.000
_cell.angle_alpha   90.00
_cell.angle_beta   90.00
_cell.angle_gamma   90.00
#
_symmetry.space_group_name_H-M   'P 1'
#
loop_
_entity.id
_entity.type
_entity.pdbx_description
1 polymer ?
#
loop_
_entity_poly.entity_id
_entity_poly.type
_entity_poly.pdbx_seq_one_letter_code
_entity_poly.pdbx_strand_id
1 'polypeptide(L)'
;MNAIGGQLEKYSVAYRTIDERLRAEKGFPWVFALVLDCAIGIGVAHLLKGLDLYEIVWPFVDARIGHLDEVITWLLSNPVGLKLNEPLNTALASFFRYHIYLWHTFVRMLRVPAIWANLPLALYAGISFAAALFADLVSIFSMHIVCFYIYALRLFLLTFTSLGSLWRAFRGQKYNPLRKRVDTAHLDSRQLFLATLLFVVLLFLAPTVTVYCFVFSMLRWVVRGFQLAIERIAELQCYVHMILDRFRSE
;
A
#
# COMPACT_ATOMS: atom_id res chain seq x y z
N MET A 1 13.58 6.69 -24.51
CA MET A 1 12.13 6.67 -24.23
C MET A 1 11.61 5.30 -23.77
N ASN A 2 12.13 4.15 -24.25
CA ASN A 2 11.61 2.81 -23.85
C ASN A 2 11.80 2.42 -22.37
N ALA A 3 12.86 2.86 -21.69
CA ALA A 3 13.09 2.49 -20.28
C ALA A 3 12.11 3.16 -19.31
N ILE A 4 11.67 4.39 -19.61
CA ILE A 4 10.72 5.15 -18.77
C ILE A 4 9.30 4.61 -18.98
N GLY A 5 8.91 4.31 -20.23
CA GLY A 5 7.62 3.70 -20.55
C GLY A 5 7.39 2.38 -19.81
N GLY A 6 8.38 1.47 -19.82
CA GLY A 6 8.28 0.19 -19.11
C GLY A 6 8.23 0.31 -17.58
N GLN A 7 8.72 1.40 -16.98
CA GLN A 7 8.53 1.65 -15.55
C GLN A 7 7.12 2.17 -15.28
N LEU A 8 6.63 3.13 -16.07
CA LEU A 8 5.30 3.71 -15.88
C LEU A 8 4.18 2.68 -16.07
N GLU A 9 4.33 1.76 -17.03
CA GLU A 9 3.40 0.65 -17.26
C GLU A 9 3.23 -0.26 -16.04
N LYS A 10 4.27 -0.36 -15.19
CA LYS A 10 4.24 -1.17 -13.97
C LYS A 10 3.53 -0.48 -12.80
N TYR A 11 3.50 0.86 -12.77
CA TYR A 11 3.08 1.62 -11.59
C TYR A 11 1.82 2.46 -11.79
N SER A 12 1.44 2.82 -13.02
CA SER A 12 0.24 3.61 -13.33
C SER A 12 -0.72 2.82 -14.19
N VAL A 13 -1.93 2.64 -13.65
CA VAL A 13 -3.05 2.00 -14.33
C VAL A 13 -3.51 2.88 -15.48
N ALA A 14 -3.53 4.21 -15.29
CA ALA A 14 -3.94 5.17 -16.33
C ALA A 14 -2.98 5.17 -17.52
N TYR A 15 -1.67 5.16 -17.27
CA TYR A 15 -0.67 5.08 -18.35
C TYR A 15 -0.82 3.79 -19.16
N ARG A 16 -0.93 2.65 -18.47
CA ARG A 16 -1.14 1.35 -19.11
C ARG A 16 -2.41 1.34 -19.96
N THR A 17 -3.50 1.94 -19.47
CA THR A 17 -4.76 2.05 -20.22
C THR A 17 -4.59 2.88 -21.50
N ILE A 18 -3.84 4.00 -21.45
CA ILE A 18 -3.52 4.79 -22.64
C ILE A 18 -2.66 4.00 -23.61
N ASP A 19 -1.61 3.34 -23.11
CA ASP A 19 -0.68 2.58 -23.93
C ASP A 19 -1.38 1.40 -24.64
N GLU A 20 -2.27 0.69 -23.95
CA GLU A 20 -3.13 -0.34 -24.54
C GLU A 20 -4.00 0.24 -25.67
N ARG A 21 -4.61 1.41 -25.47
CA ARG A 21 -5.40 2.08 -26.53
C ARG A 21 -4.55 2.49 -27.73
N LEU A 22 -3.29 2.89 -27.52
CA LEU A 22 -2.38 3.26 -28.60
C LEU A 22 -1.88 2.04 -29.39
N ARG A 23 -1.71 0.90 -28.73
CA ARG A 23 -1.20 -0.36 -29.31
C ARG A 23 -2.28 -1.26 -29.92
N ALA A 24 -3.55 -1.03 -29.61
CA ALA A 24 -4.65 -1.81 -30.16
C ALA A 24 -4.69 -1.74 -31.69
N GLU A 25 -4.91 -2.89 -32.34
CA GLU A 25 -5.08 -2.96 -33.78
C GLU A 25 -6.36 -2.20 -34.19
N LYS A 26 -6.19 -1.23 -35.09
CA LYS A 26 -7.24 -0.27 -35.46
C LYS A 26 -8.23 -0.90 -36.44
N GLY A 27 -9.10 -1.77 -35.93
CA GLY A 27 -10.24 -2.34 -36.65
C GLY A 27 -11.56 -1.63 -36.31
N PHE A 28 -12.61 -1.86 -37.13
CA PHE A 28 -13.98 -1.39 -36.88
C PHE A 28 -14.52 -1.74 -35.48
N PRO A 29 -14.29 -2.94 -34.94
CA PRO A 29 -14.80 -3.33 -33.63
C PRO A 29 -14.19 -2.51 -32.47
N TRP A 30 -12.87 -2.28 -32.49
CA TRP A 30 -12.18 -1.44 -31.51
C TRP A 30 -12.70 0.00 -31.47
N VAL A 31 -12.97 0.60 -32.63
CA VAL A 31 -13.52 1.96 -32.73
C VAL A 31 -14.93 2.01 -32.12
N PHE A 32 -15.80 1.06 -32.49
CA PHE A 32 -17.16 0.97 -31.95
C PHE A 32 -17.12 0.93 -30.43
N ALA A 33 -16.24 0.09 -29.92
CA ALA A 33 -16.15 -0.13 -28.52
C ALA A 33 -15.58 1.15 -27.85
N LEU A 34 -14.54 1.80 -28.38
CA LEU A 34 -14.00 3.06 -27.81
C LEU A 34 -15.09 4.14 -27.72
N VAL A 35 -15.95 4.23 -28.74
CA VAL A 35 -17.11 5.13 -28.73
C VAL A 35 -18.08 4.75 -27.60
N LEU A 36 -18.33 3.47 -27.36
CA LEU A 36 -19.16 3.01 -26.24
C LEU A 36 -18.56 3.39 -24.87
N ASP A 37 -17.26 3.20 -24.67
CA ASP A 37 -16.56 3.58 -23.43
C ASP A 37 -16.62 5.10 -23.17
N CYS A 38 -16.44 5.90 -24.22
CA CYS A 38 -16.63 7.35 -24.18
C CYS A 38 -18.10 7.75 -23.92
N ALA A 39 -19.06 7.09 -24.56
CA ALA A 39 -20.49 7.37 -24.38
C ALA A 39 -20.95 7.07 -22.94
N ILE A 40 -20.50 5.95 -22.36
CA ILE A 40 -20.74 5.62 -20.95
C ILE A 40 -20.09 6.68 -20.06
N GLY A 41 -18.83 7.06 -20.33
CA GLY A 41 -18.12 8.09 -19.60
C GLY A 41 -18.87 9.44 -19.60
N ILE A 42 -19.36 9.89 -20.76
CA ILE A 42 -20.17 11.11 -20.90
C ILE A 42 -21.49 10.99 -20.12
N GLY A 43 -22.18 9.85 -20.21
CA GLY A 43 -23.39 9.58 -19.44
C GLY A 43 -23.16 9.70 -17.92
N VAL A 44 -22.06 9.13 -17.43
CA VAL A 44 -21.64 9.25 -16.02
C VAL A 44 -21.26 10.70 -15.68
N ALA A 45 -20.57 11.42 -16.56
CA ALA A 45 -20.23 12.83 -16.35
C ALA A 45 -21.47 13.72 -16.20
N HIS A 46 -22.53 13.44 -16.96
CA HIS A 46 -23.83 14.11 -16.80
C HIS A 46 -24.51 13.77 -15.49
N LEU A 47 -24.45 12.50 -15.05
CA LEU A 47 -25.02 12.07 -13.77
C LEU A 47 -24.29 12.69 -12.57
N LEU A 48 -22.97 12.83 -12.66
CA LEU A 48 -22.13 13.45 -11.62
C LEU A 48 -22.14 14.99 -11.69
N LYS A 49 -22.82 15.59 -12.68
CA LYS A 49 -22.87 17.04 -12.86
C LYS A 49 -23.51 17.70 -11.64
N GLY A 50 -22.77 18.59 -10.98
CA GLY A 50 -23.20 19.29 -9.77
C GLY A 50 -22.72 18.65 -8.47
N LEU A 51 -22.08 17.47 -8.52
CA LEU A 51 -21.32 16.97 -7.39
C LEU A 51 -19.96 17.65 -7.36
N ASP A 52 -19.60 18.19 -6.20
CA ASP A 52 -18.26 18.68 -5.96
C ASP A 52 -17.40 17.55 -5.38
N LEU A 53 -16.52 16.99 -6.22
CA LEU A 53 -15.60 15.94 -5.80
C LEU A 53 -14.69 16.39 -4.65
N TYR A 54 -14.38 17.69 -4.56
CA TYR A 54 -13.57 18.24 -3.47
C TYR A 54 -14.29 18.03 -2.12
N GLU A 55 -15.55 18.43 -2.03
CA GLU A 55 -16.37 18.32 -0.82
C GLU A 55 -16.68 16.86 -0.44
N ILE A 56 -16.66 15.94 -1.40
CA ILE A 56 -16.88 14.51 -1.13
C ILE A 56 -15.60 13.83 -0.66
N VAL A 57 -14.49 14.05 -1.37
CA VAL A 57 -13.25 13.29 -1.17
C VAL A 57 -12.52 13.73 0.10
N TRP A 58 -12.46 15.03 0.39
CA TRP A 58 -11.63 15.51 1.50
C TRP A 58 -12.12 15.09 2.88
N PRO A 59 -13.43 15.18 3.22
CA PRO A 59 -13.94 14.65 4.48
C PRO A 59 -13.70 13.14 4.61
N PHE A 60 -13.80 12.39 3.51
CA PHE A 60 -13.49 10.96 3.52
C PHE A 60 -12.02 10.70 3.83
N VAL A 61 -11.10 11.42 3.20
CA VAL A 61 -9.66 11.32 3.45
C VAL A 61 -9.33 11.69 4.91
N ASP A 62 -9.90 12.78 5.43
CA ASP A 62 -9.70 13.20 6.82
C ASP A 62 -10.22 12.17 7.81
N ALA A 63 -11.39 11.57 7.55
CA ALA A 63 -11.93 10.49 8.36
C ALA A 63 -11.02 9.24 8.36
N ARG A 64 -10.38 8.91 7.22
CA ARG A 64 -9.42 7.79 7.15
C ARG A 64 -8.13 8.08 7.93
N ILE A 65 -7.65 9.32 7.88
CA ILE A 65 -6.48 9.75 8.68
C ILE A 65 -6.81 9.70 10.18
N GLY A 66 -7.99 10.18 10.59
CA GLY A 66 -8.47 10.08 11.97
C GLY A 66 -8.56 8.63 12.46
N HIS A 67 -9.12 7.75 11.64
CA HIS A 67 -9.21 6.32 11.99
C HIS A 67 -7.83 5.67 12.18
N LEU A 68 -6.82 6.10 11.44
CA LEU A 68 -5.46 5.60 11.63
C LEU A 68 -4.88 6.02 12.99
N ASP A 69 -5.14 7.24 13.44
CA ASP A 69 -4.74 7.69 14.79
C ASP A 69 -5.52 6.96 15.89
N GLU A 70 -6.80 6.66 15.67
CA GLU A 70 -7.58 5.79 16.57
C GLU A 70 -6.95 4.39 16.69
N VAL A 71 -6.52 3.79 15.58
CA VAL A 71 -5.83 2.49 15.58
C VAL A 71 -4.52 2.57 16.38
N ILE A 72 -3.74 3.64 16.24
CA ILE A 72 -2.52 3.83 17.06
C ILE A 72 -2.87 3.99 18.54
N THR A 73 -3.93 4.74 18.85
CA THR A 73 -4.40 4.94 20.23
C THR A 73 -4.90 3.64 20.86
N TRP A 74 -5.57 2.80 20.06
CA TRP A 74 -5.99 1.45 20.45
C TRP A 74 -4.78 0.54 20.71
N LEU A 75 -3.74 0.60 19.88
CA LEU A 75 -2.47 -0.12 20.13
C LEU A 75 -1.79 0.33 21.43
N LEU A 76 -1.87 1.63 21.77
CA LEU A 76 -1.32 2.17 23.00
C LEU A 76 -2.06 1.67 24.25
N SER A 77 -3.37 1.43 24.16
CA SER A 77 -4.25 1.04 25.28
C SER A 77 -4.31 -0.46 25.57
N ASN A 78 -3.28 -1.23 25.17
CA ASN A 78 -3.18 -2.69 25.31
C ASN A 78 -4.29 -3.46 24.56
N PRO A 79 -4.09 -3.74 23.26
CA PRO A 79 -5.10 -4.39 22.43
C PRO A 79 -5.45 -5.78 22.95
N VAL A 80 -6.75 -6.09 23.05
CA VAL A 80 -7.26 -7.42 23.46
C VAL A 80 -6.77 -7.84 24.87
N GLY A 81 -6.40 -6.88 25.72
CA GLY A 81 -5.82 -7.16 27.04
C GLY A 81 -4.38 -7.70 27.01
N LEU A 82 -3.74 -7.71 25.85
CA LEU A 82 -2.33 -8.08 25.71
C LEU A 82 -1.47 -6.93 26.26
N LYS A 83 -0.82 -7.16 27.39
CA LYS A 83 0.09 -6.17 27.99
C LYS A 83 1.35 -6.03 27.14
N LEU A 84 1.39 -4.96 26.34
CA LEU A 84 2.54 -4.66 25.50
C LEU A 84 3.69 -4.05 26.32
N ASN A 85 4.89 -4.10 25.77
CA ASN A 85 6.03 -3.42 26.37
C ASN A 85 5.82 -1.89 26.24
N GLU A 86 5.53 -1.23 27.35
CA GLU A 86 5.12 0.18 27.38
C GLU A 86 6.16 1.16 26.77
N PRO A 87 7.48 1.06 27.08
CA PRO A 87 8.47 1.92 26.44
C PRO A 87 8.51 1.78 24.92
N LEU A 88 8.52 0.53 24.42
CA LEU A 88 8.54 0.28 22.98
C LEU A 88 7.22 0.69 22.32
N ASN A 89 6.08 0.38 22.94
CA ASN A 89 4.76 0.72 22.42
C ASN A 89 4.60 2.24 22.27
N THR A 90 5.04 3.00 23.27
CA THR A 90 5.03 4.47 23.25
C THR A 90 5.95 5.03 22.15
N ALA A 91 7.15 4.46 22.00
CA ALA A 91 8.10 4.87 20.96
C ALA A 91 7.55 4.59 19.54
N LEU A 92 6.96 3.41 19.32
CA LEU A 92 6.33 3.06 18.04
C LEU A 92 5.11 3.93 17.75
N ALA A 93 4.22 4.13 18.72
CA ALA A 93 3.06 5.01 18.55
C ALA A 93 3.48 6.43 18.16
N SER A 94 4.50 6.99 18.82
CA SER A 94 5.06 8.31 18.49
C SER A 94 5.65 8.33 17.08
N PHE A 95 6.41 7.30 16.70
CA PHE A 95 6.98 7.16 15.36
C PHE A 95 5.90 7.14 14.28
N PHE A 96 4.87 6.30 14.41
CA PHE A 96 3.79 6.21 13.42
C PHE A 96 2.94 7.48 13.38
N ARG A 97 2.60 8.08 14.53
CA ARG A 97 1.90 9.38 14.58
C ARG A 97 2.64 10.49 13.87
N TYR A 98 3.97 10.55 14.04
CA TYR A 98 4.78 11.52 13.30
C TYR A 98 4.69 11.31 11.78
N HIS A 99 4.68 10.05 11.33
CA HIS A 99 4.48 9.77 9.91
C HIS A 99 3.06 10.08 9.42
N ILE A 100 2.03 9.88 10.25
CA ILE A 100 0.66 10.32 9.95
C ILE A 100 0.64 11.85 9.76
N TYR A 101 1.32 12.60 10.63
CA TYR A 101 1.44 14.05 10.51
C TYR A 101 2.14 14.49 9.22
N LEU A 102 3.25 13.84 8.85
CA LEU A 102 3.95 14.09 7.59
C LEU A 102 3.05 13.80 6.39
N TRP A 103 2.37 12.66 6.41
CA TRP A 103 1.43 12.26 5.38
C TRP A 103 0.28 13.25 5.24
N HIS A 104 -0.35 13.65 6.35
CA HIS A 104 -1.40 14.66 6.34
C HIS A 104 -0.91 16.00 5.76
N THR A 105 0.34 16.38 6.03
CA THR A 105 0.95 17.57 5.42
C THR A 105 1.14 17.42 3.91
N PHE A 106 1.61 16.27 3.44
CA PHE A 106 1.70 15.97 2.02
C PHE A 106 0.33 16.00 1.33
N VAL A 107 -0.68 15.37 1.93
CA VAL A 107 -2.05 15.33 1.40
C VAL A 107 -2.68 16.72 1.32
N ARG A 108 -2.38 17.61 2.28
CA ARG A 108 -2.82 19.02 2.21
C ARG A 108 -2.28 19.74 0.97
N MET A 109 -1.09 19.38 0.47
CA MET A 109 -0.56 19.94 -0.78
C MET A 109 -1.35 19.47 -2.02
N LEU A 110 -2.04 18.32 -1.93
CA LEU A 110 -2.90 17.82 -3.01
C LEU A 110 -4.29 18.47 -3.04
N ARG A 111 -4.63 19.33 -2.07
CA ARG A 111 -5.92 20.04 -1.95
C ARG A 111 -6.07 21.23 -2.90
N VAL A 112 -5.46 21.20 -4.08
CA VAL A 112 -5.57 22.29 -5.05
C VAL A 112 -6.95 22.21 -5.73
N PRO A 113 -7.90 23.15 -5.47
CA PRO A 113 -9.28 23.01 -5.95
C PRO A 113 -9.37 22.87 -7.47
N ALA A 114 -8.47 23.53 -8.21
CA ALA A 114 -8.39 23.43 -9.66
C ALA A 114 -8.14 21.99 -10.14
N ILE A 115 -7.34 21.18 -9.45
CA ILE A 115 -7.10 19.78 -9.85
C ILE A 115 -8.40 18.96 -9.73
N TRP A 116 -9.13 19.14 -8.63
CA TRP A 116 -10.35 18.41 -8.33
C TRP A 116 -11.53 18.83 -9.21
N ALA A 117 -11.63 20.13 -9.52
CA ALA A 117 -12.63 20.65 -10.45
C ALA A 117 -12.45 20.11 -11.88
N ASN A 118 -11.21 19.84 -12.29
CA ASN A 118 -10.90 19.30 -13.62
C ASN A 118 -10.83 17.77 -13.67
N LEU A 119 -10.81 17.07 -12.54
CA LEU A 119 -10.75 15.61 -12.49
C LEU A 119 -11.89 14.90 -13.25
N PRO A 120 -13.15 15.40 -13.22
CA PRO A 120 -14.24 14.82 -14.03
C PRO A 120 -14.00 14.89 -15.54
N LEU A 121 -13.08 15.73 -16.03
CA LEU A 121 -12.75 15.81 -17.46
C LEU A 121 -12.25 14.46 -18.00
N ALA A 122 -11.65 13.62 -17.13
CA ALA A 122 -11.22 12.27 -17.49
C ALA A 122 -12.37 11.37 -17.98
N LEU A 123 -13.61 11.61 -17.56
CA LEU A 123 -14.78 10.85 -17.99
C LEU A 123 -15.09 11.04 -19.48
N TYR A 124 -14.76 12.20 -20.07
CA TYR A 124 -14.93 12.45 -21.50
C TYR A 124 -13.94 11.64 -22.35
N ALA A 125 -12.80 11.24 -21.77
CA ALA A 125 -11.87 10.30 -22.39
C ALA A 125 -12.31 8.84 -22.22
N GLY A 126 -13.43 8.57 -21.54
CA GLY A 126 -14.01 7.25 -21.34
C GLY A 126 -13.97 6.75 -19.90
N ILE A 127 -14.93 5.88 -19.57
CA ILE A 127 -15.11 5.40 -18.19
C ILE A 127 -13.94 4.56 -17.69
N SER A 128 -13.33 3.75 -18.56
CA SER A 128 -12.14 2.95 -18.24
C SER A 128 -10.93 3.83 -17.89
N PHE A 129 -10.73 4.94 -18.61
CA PHE A 129 -9.67 5.91 -18.30
C PHE A 129 -9.91 6.62 -16.97
N ALA A 130 -11.14 7.06 -16.70
CA ALA A 130 -11.50 7.66 -15.42
C ALA A 130 -11.32 6.67 -14.24
N ALA A 131 -11.70 5.40 -14.41
CA ALA A 131 -11.50 4.36 -13.40
C ALA A 131 -10.01 4.08 -13.14
N ALA A 132 -9.19 4.08 -14.19
CA ALA A 132 -7.75 3.92 -14.09
C ALA A 132 -7.08 5.10 -13.36
N LEU A 133 -7.51 6.34 -13.65
CA LEU A 133 -7.05 7.54 -12.94
C LEU A 133 -7.46 7.51 -11.45
N PHE A 134 -8.66 7.03 -11.15
CA PHE A 134 -9.12 6.84 -9.78
C PHE A 134 -8.30 5.79 -9.03
N ALA A 135 -7.95 4.68 -9.68
CA ALA A 135 -7.06 3.66 -9.10
C ALA A 135 -5.68 4.26 -8.72
N ASP A 136 -5.11 5.08 -9.62
CA ASP A 136 -3.84 5.77 -9.37
C ASP A 136 -3.94 6.77 -8.21
N LEU A 137 -5.05 7.52 -8.09
CA LEU A 137 -5.30 8.41 -6.95
C LEU A 137 -5.41 7.64 -5.62
N VAL A 138 -6.13 6.52 -5.60
CA VAL A 138 -6.21 5.64 -4.42
C VAL A 138 -4.84 5.08 -4.06
N SER A 139 -4.01 4.75 -5.05
CA SER A 139 -2.61 4.33 -4.84
C SER A 139 -1.80 5.42 -4.14
N ILE A 140 -1.87 6.66 -4.63
CA ILE A 140 -1.21 7.81 -3.99
C ILE A 140 -1.71 7.95 -2.55
N PHE A 141 -3.03 8.00 -2.33
CA PHE A 141 -3.58 8.23 -0.99
C PHE A 141 -3.24 7.14 0.01
N SER A 142 -2.98 5.93 -0.44
CA SER A 142 -2.68 4.79 0.42
C SER A 142 -1.18 4.50 0.59
N MET A 143 -0.30 5.31 -0.01
CA MET A 143 1.15 5.13 0.04
C MET A 143 1.68 5.01 1.48
N HIS A 144 1.15 5.83 2.40
CA HIS A 144 1.55 5.81 3.82
C HIS A 144 1.31 4.44 4.48
N ILE A 145 0.25 3.71 4.12
CA ILE A 145 -0.03 2.36 4.63
C ILE A 145 1.04 1.37 4.15
N VAL A 146 1.49 1.50 2.90
CA VAL A 146 2.59 0.67 2.37
C VAL A 146 3.88 0.93 3.14
N CYS A 147 4.20 2.20 3.42
CA CYS A 147 5.35 2.57 4.24
C CYS A 147 5.25 1.95 5.65
N PHE A 148 4.08 2.03 6.30
CA PHE A 148 3.89 1.50 7.66
C PHE A 148 4.09 -0.01 7.70
N TYR A 149 3.52 -0.72 6.73
CA TYR A 149 3.75 -2.15 6.56
C TYR A 149 5.23 -2.49 6.40
N ILE A 150 5.96 -1.76 5.53
CA ILE A 150 7.40 -2.00 5.31
C ILE A 150 8.18 -1.76 6.61
N TYR A 151 7.92 -0.68 7.32
CA TYR A 151 8.61 -0.37 8.57
C TYR A 151 8.35 -1.44 9.64
N ALA A 152 7.10 -1.84 9.82
CA ALA A 152 6.73 -2.86 10.79
C ALA A 152 7.31 -4.24 10.42
N LEU A 153 7.29 -4.62 9.14
CA LEU A 153 7.89 -5.86 8.65
C LEU A 153 9.41 -5.86 8.86
N ARG A 154 10.09 -4.76 8.56
CA ARG A 154 11.55 -4.63 8.77
C ARG A 154 11.90 -4.76 10.24
N LEU A 155 11.14 -4.10 11.12
CA LEU A 155 11.32 -4.22 12.55
C LEU A 155 11.07 -5.65 13.04
N PHE A 156 10.00 -6.30 12.57
CA PHE A 156 9.71 -7.70 12.87
C PHE A 156 10.86 -8.62 12.45
N LEU A 157 11.32 -8.52 11.21
CA LEU A 157 12.44 -9.32 10.71
C LEU A 157 13.71 -9.07 11.53
N LEU A 158 14.02 -7.81 11.86
CA LEU A 158 15.16 -7.47 12.71
C LEU A 158 15.04 -8.13 14.09
N THR A 159 13.88 -8.02 14.75
CA THR A 159 13.66 -8.61 16.07
C THR A 159 13.84 -10.12 16.05
N PHE A 160 13.23 -10.84 15.11
CA PHE A 160 13.30 -12.30 15.07
C PHE A 160 14.64 -12.85 14.57
N THR A 161 15.30 -12.16 13.63
CA THR A 161 16.66 -12.54 13.22
C THR A 161 17.68 -12.30 14.32
N SER A 162 17.56 -11.20 15.08
CA SER A 162 18.35 -10.96 16.29
C SER A 162 18.05 -12.00 17.36
N LEU A 163 16.78 -12.31 17.63
CA LEU A 163 16.40 -13.34 18.61
C LEU A 163 17.00 -14.70 18.24
N GLY A 164 16.94 -15.09 16.96
CA GLY A 164 17.52 -16.33 16.45
C GLY A 164 19.05 -16.34 16.45
N SER A 165 19.73 -15.19 16.36
CA SER A 165 21.19 -15.10 16.48
C SER A 165 21.65 -15.19 17.93
N LEU A 166 20.96 -14.50 18.84
CA LEU A 166 21.19 -14.57 20.28
C LEU A 166 20.89 -15.96 20.83
N TRP A 167 19.82 -16.61 20.36
CA TRP A 167 19.51 -18.00 20.73
C TRP A 167 20.66 -18.97 20.40
N ARG A 168 21.33 -18.76 19.26
CA ARG A 168 22.54 -19.51 18.91
C ARG A 168 23.70 -19.17 19.84
N ALA A 169 23.89 -17.89 20.18
CA ALA A 169 24.92 -17.48 21.11
C ALA A 169 24.77 -18.14 22.50
N PHE A 170 23.55 -18.28 23.06
CA PHE A 170 23.37 -19.02 24.33
C PHE A 170 23.85 -20.44 24.29
N ARG A 171 23.67 -21.12 23.16
CA ARG A 171 24.04 -22.52 22.98
C ARG A 171 25.52 -22.69 22.60
N GLY A 172 26.31 -21.61 22.64
CA GLY A 172 27.70 -21.65 22.19
C GLY A 172 27.81 -21.88 20.69
N GLN A 173 26.88 -21.36 19.89
CA GLN A 173 26.81 -21.56 18.44
C GLN A 173 26.92 -20.23 17.69
N LYS A 174 27.65 -20.21 16.57
CA LYS A 174 27.77 -19.06 15.67
C LYS A 174 27.51 -19.49 14.23
N TYR A 175 26.72 -18.72 13.49
CA TYR A 175 26.60 -18.95 12.05
C TYR A 175 27.79 -18.32 11.32
N ASN A 176 28.43 -19.13 10.50
CA ASN A 176 29.55 -18.72 9.68
C ASN A 176 29.08 -18.48 8.24
N PRO A 177 28.93 -17.22 7.80
CA PRO A 177 28.44 -16.92 6.45
C PRO A 177 29.40 -17.40 5.35
N LEU A 178 30.71 -17.50 5.64
CA LEU A 178 31.72 -17.97 4.68
C LEU A 178 31.56 -19.46 4.37
N ARG A 179 31.23 -20.26 5.39
CA ARG A 179 31.08 -21.72 5.27
C ARG A 179 29.62 -22.18 5.23
N LYS A 180 28.66 -21.25 5.27
CA LYS A 180 27.20 -21.49 5.32
C LYS A 180 26.77 -22.56 6.33
N ARG A 181 27.44 -22.61 7.50
CA ARG A 181 27.17 -23.61 8.55
C ARG A 181 27.20 -22.99 9.95
N VAL A 182 26.68 -23.72 10.93
CA VAL A 182 26.74 -23.34 12.34
C VAL A 182 27.98 -23.99 12.97
N ASP A 183 28.91 -23.16 13.43
CA ASP A 183 30.13 -23.58 14.13
C ASP A 183 29.96 -23.42 15.65
N THR A 184 30.71 -24.18 16.44
CA THR A 184 30.84 -23.96 17.89
C THR A 184 31.61 -22.66 18.15
N ALA A 185 31.11 -21.87 19.10
CA ALA A 185 31.69 -20.60 19.51
C ALA A 185 32.05 -20.67 21.00
N HIS A 186 33.31 -20.38 21.31
CA HIS A 186 33.77 -20.24 22.68
C HIS A 186 33.50 -18.79 23.12
N LEU A 187 32.41 -18.60 23.85
CA LEU A 187 32.04 -17.30 24.43
C LEU A 187 32.55 -17.22 25.87
N ASP A 188 33.17 -16.09 26.23
CA ASP A 188 33.53 -15.79 27.62
C ASP A 188 32.24 -15.62 28.47
N SER A 189 32.35 -15.81 29.78
CA SER A 189 31.21 -15.71 30.71
C SER A 189 30.51 -14.36 30.61
N ARG A 190 31.27 -13.27 30.42
CA ARG A 190 30.73 -11.92 30.21
C ARG A 190 29.93 -11.78 28.91
N GLN A 191 30.38 -12.43 27.84
CA GLN A 191 29.71 -12.39 26.55
C GLN A 191 28.40 -13.19 26.59
N LEU A 192 28.42 -14.34 27.25
CA LEU A 192 27.23 -15.14 27.48
C LEU A 192 26.20 -14.38 28.31
N PHE A 193 26.63 -13.71 29.39
CA PHE A 193 25.75 -12.85 30.20
C PHE A 193 25.11 -11.72 29.39
N LEU A 194 25.90 -10.97 28.61
CA LEU A 194 25.39 -9.89 27.77
C LEU A 194 24.40 -10.39 26.72
N ALA A 195 24.71 -11.52 26.08
CA ALA A 195 23.78 -12.16 25.18
C ALA A 195 22.47 -12.43 25.93
N THR A 196 22.51 -13.01 27.13
CA THR A 196 21.30 -13.50 27.83
C THR A 196 20.40 -12.33 28.16
N LEU A 197 21.01 -11.23 28.63
CA LEU A 197 20.32 -9.98 28.87
C LEU A 197 19.63 -9.46 27.60
N LEU A 198 20.35 -9.34 26.49
CA LEU A 198 19.80 -8.84 25.22
C LEU A 198 18.70 -9.74 24.66
N PHE A 199 18.83 -11.06 24.82
CA PHE A 199 17.82 -12.01 24.40
C PHE A 199 16.54 -11.88 25.21
N VAL A 200 16.65 -11.82 26.53
CA VAL A 200 15.50 -11.64 27.42
C VAL A 200 14.79 -10.32 27.08
N VAL A 201 15.54 -9.23 26.90
CA VAL A 201 14.99 -7.95 26.46
C VAL A 201 14.25 -8.10 25.13
N LEU A 202 14.90 -8.62 24.08
CA LEU A 202 14.25 -8.79 22.77
C LEU A 202 13.05 -9.74 22.81
N LEU A 203 13.08 -10.77 23.65
CA LEU A 203 11.97 -11.69 23.85
C LEU A 203 10.75 -10.97 24.44
N PHE A 204 10.96 -10.04 25.38
CA PHE A 204 9.88 -9.19 25.92
C PHE A 204 9.40 -8.11 24.94
N LEU A 205 10.25 -7.66 24.02
CA LEU A 205 9.86 -6.70 22.98
C LEU A 205 9.11 -7.36 21.80
N ALA A 206 9.41 -8.62 21.50
CA ALA A 206 8.90 -9.34 20.33
C ALA A 206 7.35 -9.38 20.20
N PRO A 207 6.56 -9.57 21.27
CA PRO A 207 5.10 -9.53 21.17
C PRO A 207 4.58 -8.19 20.65
N THR A 208 5.14 -7.08 21.13
CA THR A 208 4.77 -5.72 20.71
C THR A 208 5.05 -5.51 19.23
N VAL A 209 6.25 -5.87 18.78
CA VAL A 209 6.62 -5.77 17.35
C VAL A 209 5.70 -6.63 16.47
N THR A 210 5.36 -7.84 16.95
CA THR A 210 4.49 -8.77 16.22
C THR A 210 3.08 -8.19 16.04
N VAL A 211 2.50 -7.60 17.08
CA VAL A 211 1.17 -6.98 17.01
C VAL A 211 1.15 -5.82 16.00
N TYR A 212 2.15 -4.93 16.04
CA TYR A 212 2.25 -3.82 15.08
C TYR A 212 2.41 -4.34 13.64
N CYS A 213 3.26 -5.35 13.43
CA CYS A 213 3.42 -5.98 12.12
C CYS A 213 2.10 -6.59 11.63
N PHE A 214 1.36 -7.29 12.49
CA PHE A 214 0.08 -7.89 12.14
C PHE A 214 -0.97 -6.85 11.74
N VAL A 215 -1.17 -5.80 12.56
CA VAL A 215 -2.17 -4.77 12.31
C VAL A 215 -1.91 -4.04 10.99
N PHE A 216 -0.67 -3.59 10.75
CA PHE A 216 -0.36 -2.90 9.49
C PHE A 216 -0.34 -3.83 8.28
N SER A 217 -0.03 -5.11 8.46
CA SER A 217 -0.21 -6.11 7.40
C SER A 217 -1.69 -6.20 7.03
N MET A 218 -2.60 -6.34 8.00
CA MET A 218 -4.04 -6.43 7.73
C MET A 218 -4.56 -5.19 7.00
N LEU A 219 -4.16 -3.99 7.45
CA LEU A 219 -4.53 -2.75 6.77
C LEU A 219 -4.02 -2.71 5.31
N ARG A 220 -2.79 -3.18 5.08
CA ARG A 220 -2.21 -3.29 3.73
C ARG A 220 -2.98 -4.26 2.84
N TRP A 221 -3.42 -5.40 3.37
CA TRP A 221 -4.23 -6.38 2.65
C TRP A 221 -5.58 -5.80 2.22
N VAL A 222 -6.28 -5.12 3.14
CA VAL A 222 -7.57 -4.46 2.86
C VAL A 222 -7.42 -3.42 1.74
N VAL A 223 -6.43 -2.54 1.87
CA VAL A 223 -6.13 -1.52 0.84
C VAL A 223 -5.78 -2.19 -0.50
N ARG A 224 -4.96 -3.25 -0.52
CA ARG A 224 -4.60 -3.92 -1.77
C ARG A 224 -5.82 -4.57 -2.42
N GLY A 225 -6.69 -5.20 -1.62
CA GLY A 225 -7.92 -5.81 -2.10
C GLY A 225 -8.83 -4.77 -2.77
N PHE A 226 -8.97 -3.60 -2.15
CA PHE A 226 -9.74 -2.50 -2.72
C PHE A 226 -9.12 -1.96 -4.03
N GLN A 227 -7.81 -1.73 -4.06
CA GLN A 227 -7.10 -1.31 -5.28
C GLN A 227 -7.26 -2.32 -6.41
N LEU A 228 -7.07 -3.60 -6.12
CA LEU A 228 -7.25 -4.69 -7.07
C LEU A 228 -8.68 -4.73 -7.61
N ALA A 229 -9.69 -4.51 -6.78
CA ALA A 229 -11.07 -4.47 -7.24
C ALA A 229 -11.29 -3.34 -8.26
N ILE A 230 -10.76 -2.14 -8.00
CA ILE A 230 -10.86 -1.00 -8.94
C ILE A 230 -10.08 -1.28 -10.23
N GLU A 231 -8.83 -1.77 -10.11
CA GLU A 231 -7.98 -2.16 -11.25
C GLU A 231 -8.70 -3.17 -12.15
N ARG A 232 -9.34 -4.19 -11.55
CA ARG A 232 -10.10 -5.21 -12.28
C ARG A 232 -11.35 -4.65 -12.96
N ILE A 233 -12.05 -3.70 -12.35
CA ILE A 233 -13.20 -3.04 -12.98
C ILE A 233 -12.74 -2.25 -14.22
N ALA A 234 -11.62 -1.53 -14.11
CA ALA A 234 -11.05 -0.78 -15.24
C ALA A 234 -10.57 -1.72 -16.38
N GLU A 235 -9.91 -2.82 -16.03
CA GLU A 235 -9.43 -3.83 -16.99
C GLU A 235 -10.57 -4.61 -17.66
N LEU A 236 -11.61 -4.99 -16.90
CA LEU A 236 -12.74 -5.77 -17.42
C LEU A 236 -13.49 -5.02 -18.52
N GLN A 237 -13.62 -3.70 -18.40
CA GLN A 237 -14.22 -2.86 -19.44
C GLN A 237 -13.39 -2.87 -20.73
N CYS A 238 -12.05 -2.88 -20.63
CA CYS A 238 -11.14 -3.00 -21.77
C CYS A 238 -11.16 -4.42 -22.40
N TYR A 239 -11.35 -5.46 -21.59
CA TYR A 239 -11.35 -6.85 -22.05
C TYR A 239 -12.67 -7.28 -22.71
N VAL A 240 -13.82 -6.85 -22.17
CA VAL A 240 -15.15 -7.06 -22.78
C VAL A 240 -15.20 -6.45 -24.19
N HIS A 241 -14.57 -5.29 -24.34
CA HIS A 241 -14.27 -4.65 -25.62
C HIS A 241 -13.60 -5.57 -26.63
N MET A 242 -12.48 -6.17 -26.23
CA MET A 242 -11.62 -6.97 -27.09
C MET A 242 -12.24 -8.33 -27.43
N ILE A 243 -13.08 -8.87 -26.54
CA ILE A 243 -13.84 -10.11 -26.77
C ILE A 243 -14.98 -9.87 -27.76
N LEU A 244 -15.75 -8.78 -27.61
CA LEU A 244 -16.81 -8.43 -28.56
C LEU A 244 -16.25 -8.23 -29.98
N ASP A 245 -15.01 -7.75 -30.08
CA ASP A 245 -14.29 -7.61 -31.34
C ASP A 245 -13.98 -8.96 -31.99
N ARG A 246 -13.57 -9.95 -31.20
CA ARG A 246 -13.25 -11.31 -31.68
C ARG A 246 -14.49 -12.08 -32.14
N PHE A 247 -15.62 -11.94 -31.45
CA PHE A 247 -16.87 -12.60 -31.82
C PHE A 247 -17.56 -12.01 -33.06
N ARG A 248 -17.22 -10.77 -33.45
CA ARG A 248 -17.76 -10.13 -34.67
C ARG A 248 -16.90 -10.41 -35.91
N SER A 249 -15.68 -10.90 -35.73
CA SER A 249 -14.77 -11.27 -36.83
C SER A 249 -14.87 -12.73 -37.28
N GLU A 250 -15.65 -13.56 -36.56
CA GLU A 250 -16.07 -14.91 -36.97
C GLU A 250 -17.47 -14.88 -37.59
#